data_AF-A0A9P4UC76-F1
#
_entry.id   AF-A0A9P4UC76-F1
#
_cell.length_a   1.000
_cell.length_b   1.000
_cell.length_c   1.000
_cell.angle_alpha   90.00
_cell.angle_beta   90.00
_cell.angle_gamma   90.00
#
_symmetry.space_group_name_H-M   'P 1'
#
loop_
_entity.id
_entity.type
_entity.pdbx_description
1 polymer ?
#
loop_
_entity_poly.entity_id
_entity_poly.type
_entity_poly.pdbx_seq_one_letter_code
_entity_poly.pdbx_strand_id
1 'polypeptide(L)'
;MTPEEYNRAKRESKRYDHYFDSNMDRIYFAEPLRNKNGKIAARQPEIPKANTPYWKAQCSFRGLKTSGTIEDLQARLRTRNKSKDAEIEKKSTEASTLVHQEDRRRAAAQAEAWWIDPSRTFREHLEKDSHRALKDNLDKGGSLSRSYELIPMSYLFDLQKPALDLGLSWQRVHAPESYREPNSYRDVTVQIVGQEKAVNKKAKEISAEKQKEVREMEKKRLVAEKAQKAADKAKKQAVLTEAKKMDDWDLTGGWEVECDDLADYSSEQSSKLTMNVWCDHFDPTNPRGANTPLGDAYDNEEDDEFDQDESGETDYDDYSDMETDGEEEDEEDTYARTKSTAKPTATARSKASQPTVSLPCFGATFSFGVVSGVMRLYPVQTPRKKSNANFKVKNNKTFEFIWRGRETGESQIQIGSDKNAYEITFGNHGTTFTGKFSCNYVGKVTIKGTKMSHGHGQKGSSMSRWEQLSERAHDQESRSRWGKWSW
;
A
#
# COMPACT_ATOMS: atom_id res chain seq x y z
N MET A 1 16.73 -18.59 49.85
CA MET A 1 15.46 -18.05 50.36
C MET A 1 14.43 -19.15 50.31
N THR A 2 13.82 -19.48 51.45
CA THR A 2 12.70 -20.44 51.47
C THR A 2 11.48 -19.82 50.77
N PRO A 3 10.52 -20.63 50.28
CA PRO A 3 9.26 -20.09 49.75
C PRO A 3 8.53 -19.17 50.74
N GLU A 4 8.62 -19.46 52.04
CA GLU A 4 8.02 -18.65 53.09
C GLU A 4 8.69 -17.29 53.25
N GLU A 5 10.02 -17.25 53.24
CA GLU A 5 10.81 -16.00 53.27
C GLU A 5 10.52 -15.13 52.04
N TYR A 6 10.42 -15.74 50.86
CA TYR A 6 10.07 -15.04 49.62
C TYR A 6 8.67 -14.43 49.69
N ASN A 7 7.68 -15.21 50.14
CA ASN A 7 6.31 -14.71 50.30
C ASN A 7 6.21 -13.63 51.38
N ARG A 8 7.03 -13.71 52.43
CA ARG A 8 7.16 -12.65 53.43
C ARG A 8 7.77 -11.39 52.82
N ALA A 9 8.92 -11.48 52.16
CA ALA A 9 9.57 -10.34 51.50
C ALA A 9 8.66 -9.71 50.42
N LYS A 10 7.91 -10.51 49.66
CA LYS A 10 6.94 -10.03 48.67
C LYS A 10 5.79 -9.24 49.31
N ARG A 11 5.28 -9.69 50.47
CA ARG A 11 4.26 -8.94 51.26
C ARG A 11 4.84 -7.69 51.95
N GLU A 12 6.12 -7.72 52.29
CA GLU A 12 6.82 -6.57 52.87
C GLU A 12 7.21 -5.53 51.80
N SER A 13 7.41 -5.93 50.54
CA SER A 13 7.69 -5.02 49.43
C SER A 13 6.43 -4.47 48.76
N LYS A 14 5.37 -5.28 48.65
CA LYS A 14 4.08 -4.91 48.05
C LYS A 14 2.91 -5.21 48.97
N ARG A 15 1.95 -4.29 49.03
CA ARG A 15 0.66 -4.48 49.68
C ARG A 15 -0.45 -4.02 48.75
N TYR A 16 -1.51 -4.81 48.61
CA TYR A 16 -2.57 -4.52 47.62
C TYR A 16 -2.00 -4.23 46.21
N ASP A 17 -0.96 -4.97 45.81
CA ASP A 17 -0.22 -4.80 44.54
C ASP A 17 0.50 -3.46 44.31
N HIS A 18 0.60 -2.61 45.32
CA HIS A 18 1.37 -1.36 45.27
C HIS A 18 2.59 -1.38 46.20
N TYR A 19 3.64 -0.67 45.79
CA TYR A 19 4.85 -0.45 46.59
C TYR A 19 4.65 0.68 47.59
N PHE A 20 5.53 0.75 48.60
CA PHE A 20 5.55 1.90 49.51
C PHE A 20 5.91 3.18 48.74
N ASP A 21 5.18 4.25 49.03
CA ASP A 21 5.47 5.57 48.50
C ASP A 21 6.01 6.46 49.63
N SER A 22 7.29 6.82 49.54
CA SER A 22 7.96 7.70 50.50
C SER A 22 7.59 9.17 50.29
N ASN A 23 7.11 9.53 49.10
CA ASN A 23 6.74 10.88 48.73
C ASN A 23 5.22 11.03 48.53
N MET A 24 4.46 10.46 49.47
CA MET A 24 3.01 10.63 49.54
C MET A 24 2.60 12.10 49.43
N ASP A 25 3.38 13.01 50.01
CA ASP A 25 3.07 14.44 50.02
C ASP A 25 3.02 15.02 48.60
N ARG A 26 3.72 14.47 47.61
CA ARG A 26 3.59 14.90 46.21
C ARG A 26 2.21 14.59 45.62
N ILE A 27 1.61 13.47 46.00
CA ILE A 27 0.28 13.04 45.54
C ILE A 27 -0.82 13.68 46.41
N TYR A 28 -0.44 14.04 47.64
CA TYR A 28 -1.35 14.51 48.68
C TYR A 28 -1.45 16.05 48.77
N PHE A 29 -0.50 16.79 48.20
CA PHE A 29 -0.49 18.25 48.19
C PHE A 29 -0.65 18.80 46.79
N ALA A 30 -1.82 19.39 46.56
CA ALA A 30 -1.83 20.84 46.54
C ALA A 30 -3.08 21.28 47.31
N GLU A 31 -2.90 21.97 48.46
CA GLU A 31 -3.80 23.10 48.66
C GLU A 31 -3.77 23.87 47.34
N PRO A 32 -4.92 24.16 46.70
CA PRO A 32 -4.93 24.67 45.34
C PRO A 32 -3.90 25.78 45.23
N LEU A 33 -2.87 25.61 44.38
CA LEU A 33 -1.72 26.52 44.32
C LEU A 33 -2.27 27.92 44.26
N ARG A 34 -1.95 28.77 45.24
CA ARG A 34 -2.42 30.15 45.23
C ARG A 34 -1.41 30.99 44.46
N ASN A 35 -1.89 31.86 43.59
CA ASN A 35 -1.05 32.86 42.95
C ASN A 35 -0.56 33.90 43.98
N LYS A 36 0.34 34.78 43.55
CA LYS A 36 0.89 35.88 44.39
C LYS A 36 -0.17 36.79 45.05
N ASN A 37 -1.42 36.76 44.58
CA ASN A 37 -2.54 37.53 45.11
C ASN A 37 -3.42 36.71 46.08
N GLY A 38 -3.00 35.50 46.46
CA GLY A 38 -3.77 34.61 47.34
C GLY A 38 -4.98 33.93 46.68
N LYS A 39 -5.24 34.15 45.38
CA LYS A 39 -6.30 33.46 44.62
C LYS A 39 -5.80 32.12 44.10
N ILE A 40 -6.69 31.14 43.92
CA ILE A 40 -6.34 29.85 43.29
C ILE A 40 -5.77 30.10 41.89
N ALA A 41 -4.59 29.56 41.60
CA ALA A 41 -3.92 29.66 40.33
C ALA A 41 -4.71 28.92 39.25
N ALA A 42 -4.83 29.53 38.07
CA ALA A 42 -5.58 28.97 36.95
C ALA A 42 -5.02 27.61 36.47
N ARG A 43 -3.70 27.40 36.61
CA ARG A 43 -3.04 26.13 36.32
C ARG A 43 -2.69 25.44 37.63
N GLN A 44 -3.41 24.37 37.93
CA GLN A 44 -3.06 23.43 38.98
C GLN A 44 -2.15 22.35 38.39
N PRO A 45 -1.15 21.85 39.14
CA PRO A 45 -0.39 20.69 38.71
C PRO A 45 -1.36 19.52 38.59
N GLU A 46 -1.23 18.73 37.52
CA GLU A 46 -2.01 17.52 37.36
C GLU A 46 -1.63 16.55 38.49
N ILE A 47 -2.56 16.33 39.41
CA ILE A 47 -2.39 15.36 40.50
C ILE A 47 -2.78 13.99 39.93
N PRO A 48 -1.85 13.01 39.90
CA PRO A 48 -2.18 11.68 39.44
C PRO A 48 -3.31 11.09 40.29
N LYS A 49 -4.41 10.68 39.65
CA LYS A 49 -5.54 10.02 40.33
C LYS A 49 -5.11 8.62 40.75
N ALA A 50 -4.79 8.44 42.03
CA ALA A 50 -4.47 7.12 42.57
C ALA A 50 -5.74 6.35 42.98
N ASN A 51 -5.78 5.05 42.66
CA ASN A 51 -6.94 4.18 42.90
C ASN A 51 -7.05 3.71 44.37
N THR A 52 -8.18 3.09 44.73
CA THR A 52 -8.43 2.59 46.09
C THR A 52 -7.36 1.59 46.60
N PRO A 53 -6.91 0.59 45.82
CA PRO A 53 -5.82 -0.30 46.23
C PRO A 53 -4.53 0.42 46.64
N TYR A 54 -4.12 1.46 45.90
CA TYR A 54 -2.96 2.27 46.27
C TYR A 54 -3.12 2.87 47.66
N TRP A 55 -4.23 3.56 47.94
CA TRP A 55 -4.45 4.18 49.25
C TRP A 55 -4.49 3.15 50.38
N LYS A 56 -5.08 1.97 50.15
CA LYS A 56 -5.06 0.84 51.08
C LYS A 56 -3.63 0.34 51.36
N ALA A 57 -2.79 0.26 50.32
CA ALA A 57 -1.39 -0.09 50.46
C ALA A 57 -0.64 0.88 51.36
N GLN A 58 -0.77 2.18 51.09
CA GLN A 58 -0.09 3.23 51.83
C GLN A 58 -0.50 3.28 53.30
N CYS A 59 -1.79 3.09 53.59
CA CYS A 59 -2.29 2.93 54.96
C CYS A 59 -1.70 1.67 55.61
N SER A 60 -1.70 0.54 54.90
CA SER A 60 -1.21 -0.73 55.43
C SER A 60 0.26 -0.65 55.83
N PHE A 61 1.13 -0.15 54.95
CA PHE A 61 2.57 -0.01 55.23
C PHE A 61 2.85 0.75 56.53
N ARG A 62 2.00 1.73 56.85
CA ARG A 62 2.10 2.59 58.04
C ARG A 62 1.34 2.05 59.26
N GLY A 63 0.74 0.86 59.16
CA GLY A 63 -0.04 0.24 60.24
C GLY A 63 -1.39 0.91 60.49
N LEU A 64 -1.92 1.66 59.52
CA LEU A 64 -3.21 2.34 59.60
C LEU A 64 -4.35 1.44 59.11
N LYS A 65 -5.58 1.70 59.55
CA LYS A 65 -6.79 0.98 59.11
C LYS A 65 -6.97 1.13 57.59
N THR A 66 -7.20 0.02 56.88
CA THR A 66 -7.29 -0.05 55.40
C THR A 66 -8.72 -0.12 54.85
N SER A 67 -9.75 0.05 55.69
CA SER A 67 -11.16 0.06 55.28
C SER A 67 -11.73 1.48 55.20
N GLY A 68 -12.69 1.73 54.31
CA GLY A 68 -13.35 3.04 54.16
C GLY A 68 -13.25 3.56 52.72
N THR A 69 -13.75 4.78 52.50
CA THR A 69 -13.65 5.47 51.22
C THR A 69 -12.22 5.98 50.96
N ILE A 70 -11.95 6.50 49.75
CA ILE A 70 -10.64 7.09 49.45
C ILE A 70 -10.38 8.27 50.39
N GLU A 71 -11.39 9.08 50.69
CA GLU A 71 -11.31 10.24 51.57
C GLU A 71 -10.93 9.82 53.01
N ASP A 72 -11.51 8.72 53.51
CA ASP A 72 -11.16 8.15 54.82
C ASP A 72 -9.70 7.70 54.89
N LEU A 73 -9.24 6.96 53.87
CA LEU A 73 -7.87 6.45 53.78
C LEU A 73 -6.88 7.62 53.68
N GLN A 74 -7.22 8.58 52.84
CA GLN A 74 -6.50 9.82 52.69
C GLN A 74 -6.42 10.54 54.05
N ALA A 75 -7.53 10.77 54.75
CA ALA A 75 -7.54 11.50 56.02
C ALA A 75 -6.63 10.88 57.08
N ARG A 76 -6.54 9.54 57.13
CA ARG A 76 -5.62 8.84 58.04
C ARG A 76 -4.16 9.02 57.63
N LEU A 77 -3.86 9.08 56.34
CA LEU A 77 -2.51 9.34 55.84
C LEU A 77 -2.04 10.78 56.12
N ARG A 78 -2.96 11.72 56.42
CA ARG A 78 -2.60 13.08 56.90
C ARG A 78 -1.98 13.05 58.29
N THR A 79 -2.49 12.19 59.17
CA THR A 79 -2.05 12.09 60.56
C THR A 79 -0.92 11.08 60.76
N ARG A 80 -0.33 10.59 59.66
CA ARG A 80 0.75 9.60 59.70
C ARG A 80 1.99 10.13 60.41
N ASN A 81 2.73 9.23 61.03
CA ASN A 81 4.01 9.56 61.62
C ASN A 81 5.12 9.58 60.55
N LYS A 82 5.42 10.77 60.00
CA LYS A 82 6.43 10.96 58.96
C LYS A 82 7.84 10.49 59.37
N SER A 83 8.18 10.49 60.66
CA SER A 83 9.52 10.04 61.08
C SER A 83 9.74 8.54 60.90
N LYS A 84 8.66 7.75 60.80
CA LYS A 84 8.73 6.31 60.51
C LYS A 84 8.76 5.98 59.02
N ASP A 85 8.42 6.92 58.14
CA ASP A 85 8.33 6.66 56.69
C ASP A 85 9.70 6.23 56.12
N ALA A 86 10.81 6.82 56.59
CA ALA A 86 12.16 6.44 56.17
C ALA A 86 12.54 5.00 56.58
N GLU A 87 12.11 4.55 57.77
CA GLU A 87 12.35 3.16 58.21
C GLU A 87 11.52 2.17 57.38
N ILE A 88 10.26 2.53 57.08
CA ILE A 88 9.37 1.71 56.25
C ILE A 88 9.90 1.63 54.82
N GLU A 89 10.37 2.75 54.26
CA GLU A 89 11.02 2.80 52.95
C GLU A 89 12.21 1.85 52.90
N LYS A 90 13.13 1.98 53.86
CA LYS A 90 14.30 1.12 53.95
C LYS A 90 13.92 -0.36 53.97
N LYS A 91 12.96 -0.77 54.81
CA LYS A 91 12.48 -2.16 54.88
C LYS A 91 11.83 -2.62 53.57
N SER A 92 11.01 -1.78 52.96
CA SER A 92 10.34 -2.08 51.68
C SER A 92 11.35 -2.25 50.54
N THR A 93 12.35 -1.38 50.46
CA THR A 93 13.44 -1.45 49.47
C THR A 93 14.33 -2.67 49.68
N GLU A 94 14.70 -2.99 50.93
CA GLU A 94 15.43 -4.21 51.27
C GLU A 94 14.64 -5.46 50.85
N ALA A 95 13.34 -5.53 51.19
CA ALA A 95 12.46 -6.63 50.79
C ALA A 95 12.30 -6.73 49.26
N SER A 96 12.17 -5.60 48.57
CA SER A 96 12.09 -5.56 47.10
C SER A 96 13.38 -6.04 46.43
N THR A 97 14.53 -5.66 46.99
CA THR A 97 15.84 -6.10 46.52
C THR A 97 16.00 -7.61 46.68
N LEU A 98 15.58 -8.15 47.81
CA LEU A 98 15.57 -9.59 48.08
C LEU A 98 14.67 -10.37 47.11
N VAL A 99 13.45 -9.88 46.85
CA VAL A 99 12.53 -10.49 45.87
C VAL A 99 13.15 -10.45 44.47
N HIS A 100 13.71 -9.31 44.05
CA HIS A 100 14.33 -9.19 42.73
C HIS A 100 15.58 -10.08 42.57
N GLN A 101 16.38 -10.24 43.63
CA GLN A 101 17.49 -11.19 43.63
C GLN A 101 17.01 -12.64 43.49
N GLU A 102 16.00 -13.04 44.23
CA GLU A 102 15.43 -14.39 44.17
C GLU A 102 14.73 -14.66 42.82
N ASP A 103 14.01 -13.69 42.26
CA ASP A 103 13.40 -13.79 40.94
C ASP A 103 14.46 -13.94 39.84
N ARG A 104 15.54 -13.15 39.90
CA ARG A 104 16.69 -13.33 38.99
C ARG A 104 17.32 -14.70 39.17
N ARG A 105 17.47 -15.19 40.40
CA ARG A 105 18.00 -16.54 40.68
C ARG A 105 17.09 -17.63 40.10
N ARG A 106 15.77 -17.50 40.25
CA ARG A 106 14.79 -18.44 39.69
C ARG A 106 14.76 -18.40 38.16
N ALA A 107 14.79 -17.21 37.57
CA ALA A 107 14.87 -17.04 36.11
C ALA A 107 16.17 -17.64 35.56
N ALA A 108 17.31 -17.42 36.24
CA ALA A 108 18.58 -18.06 35.88
C ALA A 108 18.52 -19.59 36.01
N ALA A 109 17.92 -20.10 37.09
CA ALA A 109 17.75 -21.55 37.29
C ALA A 109 16.81 -22.17 36.25
N GLN A 110 15.74 -21.48 35.86
CA GLN A 110 14.83 -21.91 34.79
C GLN A 110 15.50 -21.86 33.42
N ALA A 111 16.30 -20.82 33.13
CA ALA A 111 17.08 -20.72 31.91
C ALA A 111 18.11 -21.86 31.82
N GLU A 112 18.77 -22.19 32.94
CA GLU A 112 19.69 -23.31 33.01
C GLU A 112 18.98 -24.66 32.89
N ALA A 113 17.85 -24.83 33.57
CA ALA A 113 17.02 -26.04 33.47
C ALA A 113 16.53 -26.27 32.02
N TRP A 114 16.13 -25.19 31.33
CA TRP A 114 15.77 -25.22 29.92
C TRP A 114 16.97 -25.60 29.04
N TRP A 115 18.17 -25.10 29.35
CA TRP A 115 19.39 -25.38 28.59
C TRP A 115 19.88 -26.83 28.70
N ILE A 116 19.72 -27.45 29.88
CA ILE A 116 20.15 -28.83 30.11
C ILE A 116 19.08 -29.87 29.70
N ASP A 117 17.90 -29.43 29.29
CA ASP A 117 16.80 -30.30 28.89
C ASP A 117 17.17 -31.09 27.63
N PRO A 118 17.27 -32.43 27.69
CA PRO A 118 17.69 -33.25 26.56
C PRO A 118 16.67 -33.31 25.41
N SER A 119 15.43 -32.85 25.64
CA SER A 119 14.44 -32.73 24.57
C SER A 119 14.71 -31.55 23.63
N ARG A 120 15.57 -30.61 24.04
CA ARG A 120 15.92 -29.44 23.24
C ARG A 120 16.92 -29.81 22.16
N THR A 121 16.62 -29.34 20.96
CA THR A 121 17.46 -29.50 19.79
C THR A 121 18.63 -28.51 19.83
N PHE A 122 19.71 -28.87 19.14
CA PHE A 122 20.84 -27.95 18.92
C PHE A 122 20.38 -26.62 18.29
N ARG A 123 19.36 -26.68 17.42
CA ARG A 123 18.77 -25.49 16.79
C ARG A 123 18.09 -24.57 17.80
N GLU A 124 17.24 -25.10 18.69
CA GLU A 124 16.63 -24.29 19.75
C GLU A 124 17.69 -23.62 20.64
N HIS A 125 18.79 -24.34 20.97
CA HIS A 125 19.89 -23.76 21.73
C HIS A 125 20.59 -22.62 20.97
N LEU A 126 20.80 -22.75 19.66
CA LEU A 126 21.37 -21.69 18.83
C LEU A 126 20.52 -20.42 18.83
N GLU A 127 19.19 -20.57 18.83
CA GLU A 127 18.26 -19.42 18.88
C GLU A 127 18.31 -18.68 20.21
N LYS A 128 18.57 -19.41 21.30
CA LYS A 128 18.63 -18.83 22.65
C LYS A 128 19.98 -18.18 22.96
N ASP A 129 21.07 -18.87 22.68
CA ASP A 129 22.45 -18.42 22.89
C ASP A 129 23.39 -19.16 21.92
N SER A 130 23.64 -18.55 20.77
CA SER A 130 24.47 -19.14 19.73
C SER A 130 25.89 -19.48 20.17
N HIS A 131 26.49 -18.66 21.05
CA HIS A 131 27.86 -18.91 21.50
C HIS A 131 27.93 -20.11 22.43
N ARG A 132 27.03 -20.17 23.43
CA ARG A 132 26.96 -21.31 24.35
C ARG A 132 26.59 -22.60 23.62
N ALA A 133 25.66 -22.55 22.66
CA ALA A 133 25.27 -23.72 21.87
C ALA A 133 26.45 -24.31 21.08
N LEU A 134 27.17 -23.46 20.34
CA LEU A 134 28.33 -23.88 19.56
C LEU A 134 29.44 -24.46 20.45
N LYS A 135 29.70 -23.82 21.59
CA LYS A 135 30.69 -24.29 22.57
C LYS A 135 30.33 -25.64 23.15
N ASP A 136 29.09 -25.81 23.61
CA ASP A 136 28.61 -27.08 24.17
C ASP A 136 28.66 -28.21 23.14
N ASN A 137 28.37 -27.92 21.86
CA ASN A 137 28.50 -28.90 20.77
C ASN A 137 29.95 -29.33 20.58
N LEU A 138 30.91 -28.40 20.60
CA LEU A 138 32.33 -28.70 20.50
C LEU A 138 32.85 -29.52 21.69
N ASP A 139 32.52 -29.11 22.91
CA ASP A 139 32.98 -29.75 24.14
C ASP A 139 32.45 -31.20 24.26
N LYS A 140 31.25 -31.47 23.76
CA LYS A 140 30.65 -32.81 23.70
C LYS A 140 31.20 -33.68 22.55
N GLY A 141 32.20 -33.20 21.80
CA GLY A 141 32.75 -33.90 20.64
C GLY A 141 31.78 -33.98 19.46
N GLY A 142 30.91 -32.97 19.33
CA GLY A 142 29.87 -32.88 18.32
C GLY A 142 30.41 -32.75 16.89
N SER A 143 29.46 -32.76 15.94
CA SER A 143 29.72 -32.81 14.49
C SER A 143 30.57 -31.64 13.99
N LEU A 144 30.50 -30.47 14.62
CA LEU A 144 31.18 -29.25 14.17
C LEU A 144 32.71 -29.38 14.15
N SER A 145 33.29 -30.24 14.99
CA SER A 145 34.73 -30.47 15.04
C SER A 145 35.28 -31.21 13.82
N ARG A 146 34.43 -31.98 13.12
CA ARG A 146 34.80 -32.86 12.00
C ARG A 146 34.01 -32.59 10.71
N SER A 147 32.95 -31.78 10.79
CA SER A 147 31.95 -31.58 9.74
C SER A 147 31.46 -30.13 9.74
N TYR A 148 30.29 -29.89 9.17
CA TYR A 148 29.54 -28.65 9.17
C TYR A 148 28.09 -28.88 9.63
N GLU A 149 27.44 -27.81 10.06
CA GLU A 149 25.99 -27.72 10.25
C GLU A 149 25.42 -26.67 9.29
N LEU A 150 24.25 -26.95 8.70
CA LEU A 150 23.51 -26.02 7.85
C LEU A 150 22.36 -25.41 8.63
N ILE A 151 22.36 -24.09 8.72
CA ILE A 151 21.39 -23.33 9.52
C ILE A 151 20.69 -22.35 8.57
N PRO A 152 19.40 -22.55 8.28
CA PRO A 152 18.62 -21.61 7.48
C PRO A 152 18.66 -20.19 8.06
N MET A 153 18.68 -19.15 7.22
CA MET A 153 18.71 -17.75 7.68
C MET A 153 17.33 -17.20 8.02
N SER A 154 16.28 -18.02 8.05
CA SER A 154 14.98 -17.65 8.64
C SER A 154 15.14 -17.19 10.09
N TYR A 155 16.22 -17.62 10.75
CA TYR A 155 16.59 -17.23 12.11
C TYR A 155 17.58 -16.05 12.07
N LEU A 156 17.22 -14.93 12.71
CA LEU A 156 17.94 -13.64 12.71
C LEU A 156 19.28 -13.64 13.49
N PHE A 157 19.79 -14.79 13.88
CA PHE A 157 20.98 -14.86 14.74
C PHE A 157 22.26 -14.84 13.90
N ASP A 158 23.13 -13.87 14.18
CA ASP A 158 24.44 -13.78 13.55
C ASP A 158 25.40 -14.79 14.17
N LEU A 159 25.65 -15.89 13.45
CA LEU A 159 26.57 -16.94 13.89
C LEU A 159 28.03 -16.62 13.60
N GLN A 160 28.32 -15.55 12.85
CA GLN A 160 29.67 -15.24 12.42
C GLN A 160 30.59 -15.02 13.62
N LYS A 161 30.23 -14.07 14.51
CA LYS A 161 31.06 -13.73 15.66
C LYS A 161 31.25 -14.93 16.62
N PRO A 162 30.18 -15.61 17.09
CA PRO A 162 30.31 -16.79 17.95
C PRO A 162 31.14 -17.93 17.34
N ALA A 163 31.01 -18.18 16.03
CA ALA A 163 31.78 -19.22 15.36
C ALA A 163 33.27 -18.86 15.35
N LEU A 164 33.62 -17.63 14.99
CA LEU A 164 35.01 -17.17 14.93
C LEU A 164 35.67 -17.16 16.32
N ASP A 165 34.94 -16.73 17.36
CA ASP A 165 35.42 -16.73 18.76
C ASP A 165 35.78 -18.15 19.24
N LEU A 166 35.15 -19.18 18.68
CA LEU A 166 35.38 -20.60 18.99
C LEU A 166 36.34 -21.30 18.00
N GLY A 167 36.95 -20.56 17.06
CA GLY A 167 37.86 -21.12 16.06
C GLY A 167 37.16 -21.96 14.98
N LEU A 168 35.85 -21.79 14.81
CA LEU A 168 35.07 -22.41 13.73
C LEU A 168 35.11 -21.52 12.48
N SER A 169 34.94 -22.14 11.33
CA SER A 169 34.68 -21.41 10.08
C SER A 169 33.18 -21.17 9.93
N TRP A 170 32.84 -20.02 9.37
CA TRP A 170 31.47 -19.61 9.07
C TRP A 170 31.40 -19.05 7.66
N GLN A 171 30.37 -19.42 6.90
CA GLN A 171 30.04 -18.80 5.62
C GLN A 171 28.53 -18.65 5.46
N ARG A 172 28.13 -17.54 4.83
CA ARG A 172 26.76 -17.31 4.35
C ARG A 172 26.72 -17.49 2.84
N VAL A 173 25.80 -18.32 2.35
CA VAL A 173 25.63 -18.56 0.90
C VAL A 173 24.16 -18.46 0.50
N HIS A 174 23.92 -17.99 -0.72
CA HIS A 174 22.60 -18.10 -1.36
C HIS A 174 22.40 -19.55 -1.81
N ALA A 175 21.33 -20.15 -1.31
CA ALA A 175 20.99 -21.54 -1.59
C ALA A 175 19.93 -21.63 -2.71
N PRO A 176 19.86 -22.79 -3.37
CA PRO A 176 18.76 -23.14 -4.24
C PRO A 176 17.41 -23.13 -3.53
N GLU A 177 16.33 -23.03 -4.30
CA GLU A 177 14.96 -23.05 -3.80
C GLU A 177 14.63 -24.33 -2.99
N SER A 178 15.34 -25.44 -3.26
CA SER A 178 15.20 -26.70 -2.52
C SER A 178 15.55 -26.60 -1.03
N TYR A 179 16.26 -25.56 -0.61
CA TYR A 179 16.59 -25.29 0.80
C TYR A 179 15.55 -24.39 1.49
N ARG A 180 14.47 -23.99 0.80
CA ARG A 180 13.42 -23.13 1.37
C ARG A 180 12.63 -23.87 2.44
N GLU A 181 12.58 -23.30 3.64
CA GLU A 181 11.65 -23.76 4.67
C GLU A 181 10.21 -23.42 4.26
N PRO A 182 9.22 -24.32 4.51
CA PRO A 182 7.81 -23.99 4.33
C PRO A 182 7.49 -22.66 5.02
N ASN A 183 6.86 -21.73 4.30
CA ASN A 183 6.47 -20.38 4.77
C ASN A 183 7.55 -19.29 4.77
N SER A 184 8.77 -19.56 4.28
CA SER A 184 9.74 -18.47 4.05
C SER A 184 9.47 -17.77 2.72
N TYR A 185 9.22 -16.46 2.74
CA TYR A 185 9.02 -15.65 1.52
C TYR A 185 10.32 -15.02 0.98
N ARG A 186 11.43 -15.09 1.74
CA ARG A 186 12.68 -14.42 1.41
C ARG A 186 13.60 -15.30 0.56
N ASP A 187 14.60 -14.67 -0.06
CA ASP A 187 15.71 -15.38 -0.71
C ASP A 187 16.30 -16.41 0.24
N VAL A 188 16.42 -17.65 -0.26
CA VAL A 188 16.93 -18.77 0.51
C VAL A 188 18.41 -18.54 0.75
N THR A 189 18.75 -18.11 1.97
CA THR A 189 20.13 -17.99 2.42
C THR A 189 20.34 -18.97 3.56
N VAL A 190 21.51 -19.59 3.57
CA VAL A 190 21.90 -20.54 4.61
C VAL A 190 23.24 -20.12 5.20
N GLN A 191 23.37 -20.30 6.51
CA GLN A 191 24.62 -20.16 7.25
C GLN A 191 25.23 -21.56 7.40
N ILE A 192 26.53 -21.68 7.14
CA ILE A 192 27.29 -22.92 7.25
C ILE A 192 28.34 -22.71 8.31
N VAL A 193 28.31 -23.51 9.37
CA VAL A 193 29.26 -23.41 10.50
C VAL A 193 29.93 -24.75 10.75
N GLY A 194 31.23 -24.74 11.04
CA GLY A 194 31.97 -25.96 11.39
C GLY A 194 33.44 -25.91 11.01
N GLN A 195 34.01 -27.07 10.69
CA GLN A 195 35.40 -27.21 10.29
C GLN A 195 35.65 -26.54 8.92
N GLU A 196 36.72 -25.76 8.81
CA GLU A 196 37.00 -24.92 7.64
C GLU A 196 36.93 -25.64 6.29
N LYS A 197 37.54 -26.83 6.17
CA LYS A 197 37.52 -27.60 4.92
C LYS A 197 36.10 -28.06 4.58
N ALA A 198 35.34 -28.50 5.57
CA ALA A 198 33.97 -28.96 5.41
C ALA A 198 33.03 -27.81 5.02
N VAL A 199 33.14 -26.66 5.70
CA VAL A 199 32.37 -25.42 5.41
C VAL A 199 32.65 -24.95 3.99
N ASN A 200 33.93 -24.79 3.62
CA ASN A 200 34.34 -24.35 2.27
C ASN A 200 33.85 -25.30 1.18
N LYS A 201 33.93 -26.62 1.39
CA LYS A 201 33.45 -27.61 0.44
C LYS A 201 31.94 -27.47 0.24
N LYS A 202 31.16 -27.42 1.33
CA LYS A 202 29.71 -27.33 1.25
C LYS A 202 29.22 -26.01 0.67
N ALA A 203 29.86 -24.90 1.02
CA ALA A 203 29.57 -23.58 0.46
C ALA A 203 29.73 -23.57 -1.07
N LYS A 204 30.80 -24.18 -1.59
CA LYS A 204 31.03 -24.32 -3.04
C LYS A 204 29.96 -25.19 -3.71
N GLU A 205 29.57 -26.31 -3.09
CA GLU A 205 28.51 -27.18 -3.60
C GLU A 205 27.18 -26.43 -3.72
N ILE A 206 26.73 -25.76 -2.65
CA ILE A 206 25.46 -25.02 -2.62
C ILE A 206 25.49 -23.85 -3.63
N SER A 207 26.60 -23.13 -3.70
CA SER A 207 26.76 -22.02 -4.66
C SER A 207 26.74 -22.51 -6.12
N ALA A 208 27.35 -23.66 -6.41
CA ALA A 208 27.32 -24.26 -7.74
C ALA A 208 25.91 -24.71 -8.14
N GLU A 209 25.17 -25.30 -7.20
CA GLU A 209 23.77 -25.68 -7.39
C GLU A 209 22.90 -24.45 -7.65
N LYS A 210 23.07 -23.36 -6.88
CA LYS A 210 22.33 -22.10 -7.09
C LYS A 210 22.63 -21.49 -8.46
N GLN A 211 23.89 -21.48 -8.88
CA GLN A 211 24.25 -20.98 -10.21
C GLN A 211 23.63 -21.81 -11.33
N LYS A 212 23.52 -23.14 -11.16
CA LYS A 212 22.85 -24.01 -12.13
C LYS A 212 21.37 -23.64 -12.25
N GLU A 213 20.67 -23.48 -11.13
CA GLU A 213 19.28 -23.05 -11.08
C GLU A 213 19.07 -21.70 -11.79
N VAL A 214 19.90 -20.70 -11.50
CA VAL A 214 19.83 -19.38 -12.15
C VAL A 214 20.01 -19.49 -13.66
N ARG A 215 20.99 -20.27 -14.13
CA ARG A 215 21.20 -20.50 -15.58
C ARG A 215 20.00 -21.21 -16.22
N GLU A 216 19.35 -22.14 -15.52
CA GLU A 216 18.16 -22.83 -16.03
C GLU A 216 16.94 -21.89 -16.08
N MET A 217 16.75 -21.05 -15.06
CA MET A 217 15.71 -20.02 -15.07
C MET A 217 15.93 -19.00 -16.19
N GLU A 218 17.16 -18.54 -16.39
CA GLU A 218 17.49 -17.61 -17.49
C GLU A 218 17.25 -18.25 -18.87
N LYS A 219 17.64 -19.51 -19.06
CA LYS A 219 17.33 -20.26 -20.28
C LYS A 219 15.82 -20.34 -20.52
N LYS A 220 15.03 -20.67 -19.49
CA LYS A 220 13.56 -20.69 -19.57
C LYS A 220 13.00 -19.30 -19.93
N ARG A 221 13.52 -18.23 -19.32
CA ARG A 221 13.13 -16.85 -19.63
C ARG A 221 13.41 -16.49 -21.10
N LEU A 222 14.60 -16.80 -21.61
CA LEU A 222 14.97 -16.54 -23.01
C LEU A 222 14.10 -17.36 -23.99
N VAL A 223 13.77 -18.60 -23.66
CA VAL A 223 12.86 -19.43 -24.47
C VAL A 223 11.45 -18.84 -24.46
N ALA A 224 10.94 -18.45 -23.30
CA ALA A 224 9.63 -17.81 -23.16
C ALA A 224 9.56 -16.47 -23.93
N GLU A 225 10.59 -15.64 -23.81
CA GLU A 225 10.68 -14.37 -24.55
C GLU A 225 10.70 -14.57 -26.06
N LYS A 226 11.48 -15.56 -26.56
CA LYS A 226 11.49 -15.91 -27.99
C LYS A 226 10.15 -16.45 -28.45
N ALA A 227 9.49 -17.29 -27.65
CA ALA A 227 8.17 -17.82 -27.94
C ALA A 227 7.11 -16.70 -27.99
N GLN A 228 7.16 -15.76 -27.05
CA GLN A 228 6.29 -14.59 -27.02
C GLN A 228 6.49 -13.70 -28.24
N LYS A 229 7.74 -13.37 -28.59
CA LYS A 229 8.07 -12.60 -29.81
C LYS A 229 7.58 -13.29 -31.09
N ALA A 230 7.72 -14.62 -31.17
CA ALA A 230 7.21 -15.40 -32.30
C ALA A 230 5.67 -15.38 -32.36
N ALA A 231 4.99 -15.53 -31.22
CA ALA A 231 3.54 -15.45 -31.11
C ALA A 231 3.01 -14.06 -31.51
N ASP A 232 3.65 -12.99 -31.03
CA ASP A 232 3.29 -11.61 -31.38
C ASP A 232 3.47 -11.35 -32.89
N LYS A 233 4.56 -11.82 -33.48
CA LYS A 233 4.79 -11.74 -34.93
C LYS A 233 3.73 -12.51 -35.71
N ALA A 234 3.38 -13.72 -35.27
CA ALA A 234 2.32 -14.53 -35.88
C ALA A 234 0.96 -13.82 -35.79
N LYS A 235 0.64 -13.21 -34.64
CA LYS A 235 -0.59 -12.42 -34.44
C LYS A 235 -0.65 -11.23 -35.38
N LYS A 236 0.42 -10.43 -35.47
CA LYS A 236 0.52 -9.30 -36.42
C LYS A 236 0.32 -9.76 -37.87
N GLN A 237 0.91 -10.89 -38.25
CA GLN A 237 0.76 -11.44 -39.60
C GLN A 237 -0.66 -11.95 -39.89
N ALA A 238 -1.33 -12.55 -38.90
CA ALA A 238 -2.72 -12.98 -39.02
C ALA A 238 -3.67 -11.79 -39.23
N VAL A 239 -3.54 -10.74 -38.41
CA VAL A 239 -4.28 -9.47 -38.54
C VAL A 239 -4.05 -8.87 -39.93
N LEU A 240 -2.80 -8.82 -40.40
CA LEU A 240 -2.50 -8.31 -41.75
C LEU A 240 -3.15 -9.14 -42.86
N THR A 241 -3.16 -10.47 -42.71
CA THR A 241 -3.75 -11.38 -43.70
C THR A 241 -5.27 -11.24 -43.75
N GLU A 242 -5.91 -11.01 -42.62
CA GLU A 242 -7.33 -10.74 -42.52
C GLU A 242 -7.70 -9.37 -43.09
N ALA A 243 -6.98 -8.31 -42.69
CA ALA A 243 -7.21 -6.95 -43.17
C ALA A 243 -7.14 -6.82 -44.70
N LYS A 244 -6.25 -7.58 -45.35
CA LYS A 244 -6.15 -7.63 -46.82
C LYS A 244 -7.40 -8.17 -47.53
N LYS A 245 -8.24 -8.94 -46.84
CA LYS A 245 -9.47 -9.53 -47.39
C LYS A 245 -10.69 -8.61 -47.25
N MET A 246 -10.61 -7.56 -46.44
CA MET A 246 -11.74 -6.65 -46.19
C MET A 246 -11.94 -5.67 -47.36
N ASP A 247 -13.19 -5.35 -47.73
CA ASP A 247 -13.47 -4.37 -48.80
C ASP A 247 -13.09 -2.94 -48.37
N ASP A 248 -13.28 -2.59 -47.10
CA ASP A 248 -12.83 -1.32 -46.54
C ASP A 248 -11.95 -1.54 -45.30
N TRP A 249 -11.20 -0.52 -44.91
CA TRP A 249 -10.28 -0.62 -43.79
C TRP A 249 -11.03 -0.51 -42.47
N ASP A 250 -10.94 -1.54 -41.64
CA ASP A 250 -11.37 -1.50 -40.25
C ASP A 250 -10.28 -0.84 -39.40
N LEU A 251 -10.55 0.33 -38.83
CA LEU A 251 -9.63 1.00 -37.91
C LEU A 251 -9.80 0.55 -36.45
N THR A 252 -10.90 -0.13 -36.13
CA THR A 252 -11.22 -0.55 -34.76
C THR A 252 -10.35 -1.72 -34.30
N GLY A 253 -10.14 -1.82 -32.99
CA GLY A 253 -9.35 -2.87 -32.33
C GLY A 253 -8.12 -2.33 -31.59
N GLY A 254 -7.27 -3.26 -31.15
CA GLY A 254 -6.08 -2.96 -30.36
C GLY A 254 -4.87 -2.64 -31.23
N TRP A 255 -4.08 -1.67 -30.79
CA TRP A 255 -2.88 -1.16 -31.44
C TRP A 255 -1.71 -1.13 -30.46
N GLU A 256 -0.54 -1.53 -30.93
CA GLU A 256 0.74 -1.32 -30.27
C GLU A 256 1.38 -0.08 -30.89
N VAL A 257 1.84 0.85 -30.06
CA VAL A 257 2.41 2.14 -30.49
C VAL A 257 3.91 2.16 -30.21
N GLU A 258 4.69 2.67 -31.15
CA GLU A 258 6.13 2.83 -31.10
C GLU A 258 6.46 4.32 -31.16
N CYS A 259 7.23 4.80 -30.17
CA CYS A 259 7.76 6.16 -30.10
C CYS A 259 8.93 6.18 -29.12
N ASP A 260 10.14 6.41 -29.64
CA ASP A 260 11.39 6.37 -28.86
C ASP A 260 11.36 7.43 -27.74
N ASP A 261 10.92 8.65 -28.06
CA ASP A 261 10.81 9.76 -27.10
C ASP A 261 9.86 9.46 -25.93
N LEU A 262 8.78 8.71 -26.17
CA LEU A 262 7.81 8.33 -25.14
C LEU A 262 8.26 7.09 -24.35
N ALA A 263 9.03 6.19 -24.98
CA ALA A 263 9.52 4.98 -24.34
C ALA A 263 10.64 5.25 -23.33
N ASP A 264 11.49 6.24 -23.60
CA ASP A 264 12.67 6.56 -22.79
C ASP A 264 12.35 7.40 -21.54
N TYR A 265 11.14 7.96 -21.44
CA TYR A 265 10.79 8.85 -20.31
C TYR A 265 10.59 8.09 -18.99
N SER A 266 10.22 6.81 -19.00
CA SER A 266 10.05 6.00 -17.77
C SER A 266 11.27 5.12 -17.53
N SER A 267 12.09 5.48 -16.55
CA SER A 267 13.38 4.82 -16.27
C SER A 267 13.28 3.38 -15.73
N GLU A 268 12.10 2.90 -15.36
CA GLU A 268 11.98 1.65 -14.59
C GLU A 268 11.29 0.49 -15.33
N GLN A 269 10.61 0.74 -16.44
CA GLN A 269 10.07 -0.32 -17.31
C GLN A 269 9.68 0.29 -18.66
N SER A 270 10.13 -0.33 -19.76
CA SER A 270 9.63 -0.02 -21.11
C SER A 270 8.15 -0.38 -21.18
N SER A 271 7.26 0.52 -20.76
CA SER A 271 5.83 0.28 -20.79
C SER A 271 5.40 0.15 -22.24
N LYS A 272 4.76 -0.98 -22.57
CA LYS A 272 4.19 -1.20 -23.89
C LYS A 272 3.16 -0.10 -24.19
N LEU A 273 3.45 0.78 -25.13
CA LEU A 273 2.51 1.84 -25.51
C LEU A 273 1.35 1.21 -26.29
N THR A 274 0.12 1.53 -25.90
CA THR A 274 -1.08 0.90 -26.47
C THR A 274 -2.14 1.92 -26.83
N MET A 275 -2.96 1.58 -27.82
CA MET A 275 -4.16 2.33 -28.19
C MET A 275 -5.26 1.34 -28.57
N ASN A 276 -6.50 1.59 -28.18
CA ASN A 276 -7.65 0.76 -28.55
C ASN A 276 -8.71 1.64 -29.19
N VAL A 277 -9.09 1.36 -30.43
CA VAL A 277 -9.96 2.19 -31.27
C VAL A 277 -11.34 1.54 -31.43
N TRP A 278 -12.41 2.33 -31.37
CA TRP A 278 -13.79 1.90 -31.60
C TRP A 278 -14.56 2.92 -32.45
N CYS A 279 -15.66 2.49 -33.07
CA CYS A 279 -16.61 3.38 -33.75
C CYS A 279 -17.39 4.20 -32.71
N ASP A 280 -17.40 5.53 -32.89
CA ASP A 280 -18.03 6.49 -31.99
C ASP A 280 -19.06 7.34 -32.74
N HIS A 281 -19.89 8.09 -32.01
CA HIS A 281 -21.04 8.83 -32.54
C HIS A 281 -21.03 10.32 -32.14
N PHE A 282 -19.85 10.89 -31.84
CA PHE A 282 -19.72 12.33 -31.61
C PHE A 282 -19.87 13.12 -32.91
N ASP A 283 -20.21 14.42 -32.80
CA ASP A 283 -20.33 15.30 -33.95
C ASP A 283 -18.93 15.70 -34.49
N PRO A 284 -18.56 15.34 -35.73
CA PRO A 284 -17.26 15.69 -36.30
C PRO A 284 -17.09 17.20 -36.57
N THR A 285 -18.18 17.97 -36.58
CA THR A 285 -18.12 19.44 -36.67
C THR A 285 -17.89 20.08 -35.31
N ASN A 286 -18.19 19.36 -34.23
CA ASN A 286 -17.88 19.75 -32.87
C ASN A 286 -17.28 18.58 -32.08
N PRO A 287 -16.04 18.18 -32.39
CA PRO A 287 -15.41 17.01 -31.78
C PRO A 287 -15.15 17.20 -30.28
N ARG A 288 -15.22 18.43 -29.74
CA ARG A 288 -15.08 18.71 -28.30
C ARG A 288 -16.38 18.48 -27.52
N GLY A 289 -17.53 18.53 -28.20
CA GLY A 289 -18.86 18.43 -27.59
C GLY A 289 -19.50 19.80 -27.33
N ALA A 290 -20.82 19.82 -27.13
CA ALA A 290 -21.62 21.05 -27.08
C ALA A 290 -21.47 21.90 -25.80
N ASN A 291 -20.65 21.51 -24.82
CA ASN A 291 -20.70 22.03 -23.44
C ASN A 291 -19.39 22.59 -22.88
N THR A 292 -18.49 23.12 -23.70
CA THR A 292 -17.55 24.12 -23.18
C THR A 292 -18.07 25.48 -23.62
N PRO A 293 -18.80 26.22 -22.76
CA PRO A 293 -18.90 27.66 -22.91
C PRO A 293 -17.47 28.20 -22.96
N LEU A 294 -16.95 28.43 -24.17
CA LEU A 294 -15.79 29.30 -24.36
C LEU A 294 -16.32 30.71 -24.13
N GLY A 295 -16.22 31.21 -22.91
CA GLY A 295 -16.62 32.58 -22.61
C GLY A 295 -16.86 32.82 -21.14
N ASP A 296 -15.79 33.13 -20.41
CA ASP A 296 -15.60 34.47 -19.83
C ASP A 296 -16.78 35.09 -19.05
N ALA A 297 -17.52 34.28 -18.27
CA ALA A 297 -18.55 34.77 -17.34
C ALA A 297 -18.23 34.41 -15.89
N TYR A 298 -16.96 34.49 -15.50
CA TYR A 298 -16.61 34.76 -14.09
C TYR A 298 -16.65 36.29 -13.89
N ASP A 299 -17.84 36.86 -14.02
CA ASP A 299 -18.13 38.21 -13.56
C ASP A 299 -18.82 38.09 -12.20
N ASN A 300 -18.13 38.58 -11.17
CA ASN A 300 -18.64 39.12 -9.92
C ASN A 300 -19.98 38.56 -9.39
N GLU A 301 -19.90 37.63 -8.45
CA GLU A 301 -20.78 37.64 -7.26
C GLU A 301 -19.80 37.57 -6.08
N GLU A 302 -19.32 38.73 -5.65
CA GLU A 302 -19.83 39.44 -4.46
C GLU A 302 -19.77 38.57 -3.22
N ASP A 303 -18.83 38.95 -2.36
CA ASP A 303 -18.65 38.60 -0.97
C ASP A 303 -19.98 38.60 -0.21
N ASP A 304 -20.58 37.43 -0.01
CA ASP A 304 -21.54 37.23 1.08
C ASP A 304 -20.77 36.78 2.33
N GLU A 305 -20.51 37.76 3.20
CA GLU A 305 -20.14 37.58 4.60
C GLU A 305 -21.16 36.66 5.28
N PHE A 306 -20.76 35.42 5.58
CA PHE A 306 -21.55 34.54 6.43
C PHE A 306 -20.96 34.56 7.84
N ASP A 307 -21.60 35.35 8.71
CA ASP A 307 -21.40 35.35 10.16
C ASP A 307 -21.57 33.92 10.71
N GLN A 308 -20.48 33.38 11.26
CA GLN A 308 -20.51 32.14 12.06
C GLN A 308 -20.76 32.49 13.52
N ASP A 309 -22.01 32.37 13.92
CA ASP A 309 -22.39 32.19 15.32
C ASP A 309 -22.87 30.74 15.56
N GLU A 310 -22.71 30.30 16.81
CA GLU A 310 -23.29 29.10 17.44
C GLU A 310 -22.56 27.75 17.34
N SER A 311 -21.62 27.62 18.28
CA SER A 311 -21.51 26.54 19.28
C SER A 311 -22.41 25.31 19.09
N GLY A 312 -21.78 24.18 18.76
CA GLY A 312 -22.35 22.84 18.86
C GLY A 312 -21.27 21.84 19.20
N GLU A 313 -20.88 21.81 20.47
CA GLU A 313 -20.07 20.75 21.10
C GLU A 313 -20.83 19.42 20.96
N THR A 314 -20.29 18.47 20.18
CA THR A 314 -20.73 17.07 20.24
C THR A 314 -19.53 16.19 20.53
N ASP A 315 -19.47 15.72 21.78
CA ASP A 315 -18.62 14.65 22.26
C ASP A 315 -18.83 13.38 21.40
N TYR A 316 -17.76 12.97 20.71
CA TYR A 316 -17.67 11.64 20.10
C TYR A 316 -16.98 10.71 21.11
N ASP A 317 -17.79 10.07 21.94
CA ASP A 317 -17.40 8.89 22.71
C ASP A 317 -17.60 7.61 21.88
N ASP A 318 -16.74 6.63 22.19
CA ASP A 318 -17.00 5.19 22.11
C ASP A 318 -16.77 4.46 20.77
N TYR A 319 -15.51 4.08 20.54
CA TYR A 319 -15.15 2.98 19.64
C TYR A 319 -15.30 1.65 20.38
N SER A 320 -16.50 1.09 20.38
CA SER A 320 -16.75 -0.31 20.69
C SER A 320 -16.43 -1.19 19.48
N ASP A 321 -15.31 -1.90 19.61
CA ASP A 321 -15.10 -3.31 19.23
C ASP A 321 -16.31 -4.02 18.59
N MET A 322 -16.24 -4.28 17.28
CA MET A 322 -17.08 -5.28 16.62
C MET A 322 -16.18 -6.26 15.87
N GLU A 323 -15.99 -7.42 16.50
CA GLU A 323 -15.62 -8.66 15.84
C GLU A 323 -16.60 -8.93 14.70
N THR A 324 -16.08 -9.10 13.49
CA THR A 324 -16.87 -9.46 12.31
C THR A 324 -16.60 -10.93 12.01
N ASP A 325 -17.47 -11.80 12.52
CA ASP A 325 -17.60 -13.18 12.08
C ASP A 325 -18.39 -13.20 10.76
N GLY A 326 -17.70 -13.48 9.66
CA GLY A 326 -18.29 -13.64 8.33
C GLY A 326 -18.66 -15.10 8.07
N GLU A 327 -19.91 -15.45 8.35
CA GLU A 327 -20.58 -16.61 7.74
C GLU A 327 -21.19 -16.15 6.40
N GLU A 328 -20.69 -16.69 5.29
CA GLU A 328 -21.27 -16.51 3.95
C GLU A 328 -22.39 -17.55 3.78
N GLU A 329 -23.65 -17.11 3.88
CA GLU A 329 -24.82 -17.84 3.37
C GLU A 329 -25.19 -17.33 1.97
N ASP A 330 -25.23 -18.27 1.03
CA ASP A 330 -25.70 -18.10 -0.34
C ASP A 330 -27.23 -17.90 -0.36
N GLU A 331 -27.71 -16.70 -0.73
CA GLU A 331 -29.09 -16.48 -1.12
C GLU A 331 -29.19 -16.00 -2.58
N GLU A 332 -29.65 -16.92 -3.43
CA GLU A 332 -30.24 -16.65 -4.74
C GLU A 332 -31.47 -15.76 -4.55
N ASP A 333 -31.50 -14.59 -5.19
CA ASP A 333 -32.74 -13.83 -5.28
C ASP A 333 -33.07 -13.35 -6.70
N THR A 334 -34.30 -13.70 -7.08
CA THR A 334 -34.87 -13.66 -8.41
C THR A 334 -35.71 -12.40 -8.57
N TYR A 335 -35.20 -11.41 -9.33
CA TYR A 335 -35.95 -10.17 -9.54
C TYR A 335 -37.05 -10.34 -10.59
N ALA A 336 -38.28 -10.48 -10.08
CA ALA A 336 -39.52 -10.47 -10.83
C ALA A 336 -39.83 -9.08 -11.41
N ARG A 337 -40.05 -9.10 -12.72
CA ARG A 337 -40.47 -8.04 -13.65
C ARG A 337 -41.83 -7.43 -13.27
N THR A 338 -41.85 -6.19 -12.76
CA THR A 338 -43.08 -5.40 -12.65
C THR A 338 -43.36 -4.61 -13.93
N LYS A 339 -44.51 -4.88 -14.55
CA LYS A 339 -45.02 -4.14 -15.72
C LYS A 339 -45.76 -2.90 -15.24
N SER A 340 -45.21 -1.72 -15.49
CA SER A 340 -45.94 -0.45 -15.40
C SER A 340 -46.60 -0.15 -16.75
N THR A 341 -47.94 -0.15 -16.76
CA THR A 341 -48.77 0.28 -17.88
C THR A 341 -49.14 1.76 -17.70
N ALA A 342 -48.35 2.65 -18.30
CA ALA A 342 -48.71 4.06 -18.47
C ALA A 342 -49.08 4.34 -19.93
N LYS A 343 -50.22 5.00 -20.10
CA LYS A 343 -50.92 5.31 -21.35
C LYS A 343 -50.27 6.54 -22.01
N PRO A 344 -49.81 6.49 -23.28
CA PRO A 344 -49.20 7.65 -23.92
C PRO A 344 -50.25 8.59 -24.52
N THR A 345 -50.18 9.85 -24.10
CA THR A 345 -50.91 10.99 -24.65
C THR A 345 -50.31 11.38 -26.00
N ALA A 346 -51.14 11.42 -27.04
CA ALA A 346 -50.75 11.73 -28.41
C ALA A 346 -50.17 13.17 -28.51
N THR A 347 -48.86 13.26 -28.73
CA THR A 347 -48.17 14.51 -29.06
C THR A 347 -47.64 14.44 -30.51
N ALA A 348 -47.71 15.57 -31.18
CA ALA A 348 -47.56 15.81 -32.62
C ALA A 348 -46.45 15.00 -33.34
N ARG A 349 -46.82 14.42 -34.49
CA ARG A 349 -45.90 13.87 -35.50
C ARG A 349 -44.95 14.97 -36.00
N SER A 350 -43.76 15.07 -35.43
CA SER A 350 -42.62 15.73 -36.08
C SER A 350 -42.20 14.90 -37.30
N LYS A 351 -42.07 15.54 -38.46
CA LYS A 351 -41.57 14.94 -39.70
C LYS A 351 -40.28 14.17 -39.42
N ALA A 352 -40.27 12.87 -39.70
CA ALA A 352 -39.07 12.03 -39.62
C ALA A 352 -37.99 12.60 -40.55
N SER A 353 -37.03 13.33 -39.98
CA SER A 353 -35.83 13.76 -40.68
C SER A 353 -35.13 12.51 -41.21
N GLN A 354 -34.89 12.46 -42.52
CA GLN A 354 -34.13 11.37 -43.12
C GLN A 354 -32.79 11.21 -42.38
N PRO A 355 -32.32 9.96 -42.15
CA PRO A 355 -31.05 9.73 -41.47
C PRO A 355 -29.94 10.40 -42.28
N THR A 356 -29.42 11.49 -41.76
CA THR A 356 -28.22 12.14 -42.30
C THR A 356 -27.09 11.14 -42.18
N VAL A 357 -26.50 10.73 -43.31
CA VAL A 357 -25.34 9.84 -43.33
C VAL A 357 -24.21 10.54 -42.57
N SER A 358 -23.98 10.11 -41.33
CA SER A 358 -22.93 10.63 -40.45
C SER A 358 -21.57 10.18 -40.97
N LEU A 359 -20.59 11.09 -40.98
CA LEU A 359 -19.20 10.72 -41.21
C LEU A 359 -18.75 9.73 -40.13
N PRO A 360 -17.90 8.75 -40.47
CA PRO A 360 -17.40 7.80 -39.48
C PRO A 360 -16.50 8.55 -38.50
N CYS A 361 -16.85 8.45 -37.22
CA CYS A 361 -16.09 8.99 -36.11
C CYS A 361 -15.56 7.82 -35.28
N PHE A 362 -14.35 7.96 -34.74
CA PHE A 362 -13.72 6.93 -33.94
C PHE A 362 -13.29 7.50 -32.60
N GLY A 363 -13.51 6.74 -31.53
CA GLY A 363 -12.93 7.01 -30.22
C GLY A 363 -11.75 6.07 -30.01
N ALA A 364 -10.76 6.50 -29.24
CA ALA A 364 -9.69 5.62 -28.81
C ALA A 364 -9.29 5.87 -27.37
N THR A 365 -8.96 4.82 -26.62
CA THR A 365 -8.21 4.95 -25.36
C THR A 365 -6.76 4.69 -25.65
N PHE A 366 -5.86 5.41 -25.00
CA PHE A 366 -4.43 5.21 -25.18
C PHE A 366 -3.68 5.25 -23.86
N SER A 367 -2.54 4.57 -23.83
CA SER A 367 -1.55 4.61 -22.76
C SER A 367 -0.17 4.70 -23.39
N PHE A 368 0.46 5.88 -23.29
CA PHE A 368 1.74 6.23 -23.91
C PHE A 368 2.86 6.36 -22.88
N GLY A 369 2.80 5.57 -21.81
CA GLY A 369 3.80 5.58 -20.75
C GLY A 369 3.61 6.77 -19.81
N VAL A 370 3.86 7.99 -20.30
CA VAL A 370 3.80 9.27 -19.56
C VAL A 370 2.41 9.85 -19.47
N VAL A 371 1.58 9.62 -20.48
CA VAL A 371 0.22 10.11 -20.54
C VAL A 371 -0.69 8.97 -20.97
N SER A 372 -1.86 8.91 -20.35
CA SER A 372 -2.96 8.04 -20.77
C SER A 372 -4.24 8.86 -20.92
N GLY A 373 -5.15 8.41 -21.78
CA GLY A 373 -6.34 9.20 -22.03
C GLY A 373 -7.26 8.66 -23.11
N VAL A 374 -8.04 9.58 -23.68
CA VAL A 374 -9.00 9.33 -24.75
C VAL A 374 -8.71 10.25 -25.95
N MET A 375 -8.81 9.70 -27.15
CA MET A 375 -8.72 10.42 -28.42
C MET A 375 -10.05 10.36 -29.15
N ARG A 376 -10.36 11.40 -29.91
CA ARG A 376 -11.46 11.46 -30.87
C ARG A 376 -10.87 11.68 -32.25
N LEU A 377 -11.05 10.71 -33.15
CA LEU A 377 -10.56 10.73 -34.52
C LEU A 377 -11.71 10.99 -35.49
N TYR A 378 -11.54 11.93 -36.41
CA TYR A 378 -12.56 12.32 -37.38
C TYR A 378 -11.92 12.66 -38.74
N PRO A 379 -12.66 12.51 -39.85
CA PRO A 379 -12.09 12.76 -41.18
C PRO A 379 -11.68 14.22 -41.35
N VAL A 380 -10.56 14.46 -42.06
CA VAL A 380 -10.10 15.81 -42.42
C VAL A 380 -11.19 16.52 -43.24
N GLN A 381 -11.67 17.67 -42.76
CA GLN A 381 -12.69 18.45 -43.46
C GLN A 381 -12.09 19.15 -44.69
N THR A 382 -12.22 18.53 -45.86
CA THR A 382 -11.83 19.19 -47.12
C THR A 382 -12.98 20.07 -47.64
N PRO A 383 -12.76 21.36 -47.91
CA PRO A 383 -13.83 22.31 -48.27
C PRO A 383 -14.58 22.01 -49.58
N ARG A 384 -14.21 20.96 -50.33
CA ARG A 384 -14.73 20.67 -51.68
C ARG A 384 -15.54 19.36 -51.83
N LYS A 385 -15.72 18.53 -50.81
CA LYS A 385 -16.47 17.25 -50.95
C LYS A 385 -17.83 17.31 -50.25
N LYS A 386 -18.90 17.57 -51.02
CA LYS A 386 -20.28 17.68 -50.52
C LYS A 386 -21.14 16.40 -50.58
N SER A 387 -20.59 15.23 -50.92
CA SER A 387 -21.37 13.98 -50.96
C SER A 387 -20.87 12.93 -49.97
N ASN A 388 -21.60 12.79 -48.85
CA ASN A 388 -21.29 11.88 -47.73
C ASN A 388 -21.67 10.41 -47.97
N ALA A 389 -22.38 10.09 -49.05
CA ALA A 389 -23.04 8.78 -49.21
C ALA A 389 -22.08 7.59 -49.40
N ASN A 390 -20.80 7.80 -49.70
CA ASN A 390 -19.84 6.74 -50.03
C ASN A 390 -18.46 6.96 -49.37
N PHE A 391 -18.42 7.41 -48.11
CA PHE A 391 -17.15 7.48 -47.40
C PHE A 391 -16.56 6.07 -47.22
N LYS A 392 -15.38 5.83 -47.80
CA LYS A 392 -14.56 4.64 -47.55
C LYS A 392 -13.24 5.05 -46.91
N VAL A 393 -12.85 4.37 -45.84
CA VAL A 393 -11.60 4.64 -45.09
C VAL A 393 -10.40 4.43 -46.01
N LYS A 394 -10.41 3.40 -46.87
CA LYS A 394 -9.30 3.11 -47.80
C LYS A 394 -8.96 4.27 -48.74
N ASN A 395 -9.93 5.14 -49.03
CA ASN A 395 -9.78 6.31 -49.89
C ASN A 395 -9.47 7.59 -49.10
N ASN A 396 -9.71 7.61 -47.79
CA ASN A 396 -9.53 8.75 -46.90
C ASN A 396 -8.72 8.29 -45.68
N LYS A 397 -7.43 8.07 -45.91
CA LYS A 397 -6.52 7.41 -44.97
C LYS A 397 -6.06 8.31 -43.81
N THR A 398 -6.20 9.62 -43.97
CA THR A 398 -5.78 10.63 -42.99
C THR A 398 -6.98 11.12 -42.20
N PHE A 399 -6.83 11.16 -40.89
CA PHE A 399 -7.79 11.65 -39.92
C PHE A 399 -7.13 12.76 -39.10
N GLU A 400 -7.95 13.70 -38.65
CA GLU A 400 -7.58 14.57 -37.55
C GLU A 400 -7.98 13.91 -36.24
N PHE A 401 -7.24 14.22 -35.17
CA PHE A 401 -7.62 13.83 -33.83
C PHE A 401 -7.32 14.92 -32.80
N ILE A 402 -8.17 14.95 -31.79
CA ILE A 402 -7.95 15.68 -30.54
C ILE A 402 -7.91 14.68 -29.39
N TRP A 403 -7.28 15.05 -28.28
CA TRP A 403 -7.14 14.15 -27.16
C TRP A 403 -7.26 14.87 -25.81
N ARG A 404 -7.73 14.12 -24.81
CA ARG A 404 -7.70 14.49 -23.40
C ARG A 404 -7.07 13.36 -22.62
N GLY A 405 -6.30 13.70 -21.60
CA GLY A 405 -5.59 12.68 -20.83
C GLY A 405 -5.04 13.22 -19.54
N ARG A 406 -4.41 12.31 -18.82
CA ARG A 406 -3.72 12.57 -17.56
C ARG A 406 -2.30 12.03 -17.64
N GLU A 407 -1.40 12.73 -16.96
CA GLU A 407 -0.05 12.27 -16.70
C GLU A 407 -0.09 11.06 -15.74
N THR A 408 0.81 10.10 -15.89
CA THR A 408 0.73 8.80 -15.19
C THR A 408 1.45 8.74 -13.84
N GLY A 409 2.37 9.65 -13.55
CA GLY A 409 3.08 9.75 -12.28
C GLY A 409 2.23 10.38 -11.17
N GLU A 410 1.78 11.61 -11.36
CA GLU A 410 0.97 12.40 -10.42
C GLU A 410 -0.54 12.32 -10.71
N SER A 411 -0.94 11.64 -11.80
CA SER A 411 -2.34 11.49 -12.21
C SER A 411 -3.06 12.80 -12.55
N GLN A 412 -2.32 13.87 -12.88
CA GLN A 412 -2.91 15.18 -13.16
C GLN A 412 -3.51 15.23 -14.58
N ILE A 413 -4.76 15.69 -14.69
CA ILE A 413 -5.43 15.97 -15.97
C ILE A 413 -4.68 17.10 -16.70
N GLN A 414 -4.33 16.88 -17.97
CA GLN A 414 -3.66 17.90 -18.77
C GLN A 414 -4.69 18.83 -19.44
N ILE A 415 -4.81 20.06 -18.92
CA ILE A 415 -5.69 21.07 -19.51
C ILE A 415 -5.17 21.53 -20.87
N GLY A 416 -6.08 21.75 -21.82
CA GLY A 416 -5.79 22.32 -23.12
C GLY A 416 -5.13 21.37 -24.12
N SER A 417 -4.99 20.08 -23.79
CA SER A 417 -4.48 19.06 -24.72
C SER A 417 -5.34 18.92 -25.98
N ASP A 418 -6.63 19.24 -25.88
CA ASP A 418 -7.62 19.19 -26.97
C ASP A 418 -7.74 20.51 -27.76
N LYS A 419 -6.91 21.53 -27.46
CA LYS A 419 -6.88 22.81 -28.21
C LYS A 419 -6.32 22.63 -29.63
N ASN A 420 -5.36 21.73 -29.79
CA ASN A 420 -4.72 21.43 -31.07
C ASN A 420 -5.28 20.13 -31.65
N ALA A 421 -5.62 20.17 -32.95
CA ALA A 421 -5.86 18.96 -33.71
C ALA A 421 -4.54 18.46 -34.33
N TYR A 422 -4.34 17.16 -34.32
CA TYR A 422 -3.18 16.50 -34.90
C TYR A 422 -3.61 15.54 -36.00
N GLU A 423 -2.71 15.23 -36.91
CA GLU A 423 -2.98 14.31 -38.02
C GLU A 423 -2.45 12.90 -37.70
N ILE A 424 -3.25 11.91 -38.10
CA ILE A 424 -2.91 10.49 -38.09
C ILE A 424 -3.26 9.87 -39.44
N THR A 425 -2.29 9.21 -40.07
CA THR A 425 -2.44 8.58 -41.38
C THR A 425 -2.33 7.08 -41.26
N PHE A 426 -3.39 6.38 -41.63
CA PHE A 426 -3.42 4.91 -41.66
C PHE A 426 -2.82 4.37 -42.96
N GLY A 427 -2.19 3.21 -42.88
CA GLY A 427 -1.50 2.54 -43.97
C GLY A 427 -1.74 1.03 -43.96
N ASN A 428 -1.20 0.36 -44.98
CA ASN A 428 -1.15 -1.10 -45.08
C ASN A 428 -2.49 -1.80 -44.76
N HIS A 429 -3.57 -1.43 -45.46
CA HIS A 429 -4.91 -1.98 -45.21
C HIS A 429 -5.50 -1.66 -43.84
N GLY A 430 -5.12 -0.52 -43.24
CA GLY A 430 -5.58 -0.13 -41.90
C GLY A 430 -4.90 -0.92 -40.78
N THR A 431 -3.70 -1.47 -41.03
CA THR A 431 -2.93 -2.23 -40.02
C THR A 431 -1.71 -1.50 -39.49
N THR A 432 -1.34 -0.38 -40.10
CA THR A 432 -0.31 0.52 -39.60
C THR A 432 -0.82 1.95 -39.56
N PHE A 433 -0.23 2.80 -38.74
CA PHE A 433 -0.41 4.24 -38.85
C PHE A 433 0.88 5.00 -38.52
N THR A 434 0.93 6.26 -38.94
CA THR A 434 1.90 7.24 -38.47
C THR A 434 1.16 8.53 -38.14
N GLY A 435 1.49 9.15 -37.02
CA GLY A 435 0.85 10.38 -36.57
C GLY A 435 1.80 11.28 -35.81
N LYS A 436 1.40 12.52 -35.61
CA LYS A 436 2.10 13.47 -34.73
C LYS A 436 1.35 13.53 -33.41
N PHE A 437 2.06 13.45 -32.30
CA PHE A 437 1.49 13.60 -30.98
C PHE A 437 2.23 14.71 -30.25
N SER A 438 1.53 15.46 -29.41
CA SER A 438 2.20 16.42 -28.53
C SER A 438 1.48 16.54 -27.20
N CYS A 439 2.28 16.54 -26.13
CA CYS A 439 1.86 16.86 -24.77
C CYS A 439 2.91 17.76 -24.10
N ASN A 440 2.60 18.26 -22.91
CA ASN A 440 3.45 19.22 -22.20
C ASN A 440 4.79 18.62 -21.74
N TYR A 441 4.87 17.29 -21.63
CA TYR A 441 6.03 16.59 -21.08
C TYR A 441 7.09 16.22 -22.11
N VAL A 442 6.67 15.81 -23.32
CA VAL A 442 7.57 15.23 -24.33
C VAL A 442 7.65 16.09 -25.60
N GLY A 443 7.00 17.26 -25.60
CA GLY A 443 6.95 18.13 -26.77
C GLY A 443 6.20 17.48 -27.93
N LYS A 444 6.64 17.72 -29.17
CA LYS A 444 6.02 17.17 -30.39
C LYS A 444 6.82 15.97 -30.88
N VAL A 445 6.20 14.80 -30.86
CA VAL A 445 6.80 13.51 -31.22
C VAL A 445 6.08 12.87 -32.39
N THR A 446 6.75 11.92 -33.05
CA THR A 446 6.13 11.08 -34.07
C THR A 446 5.80 9.73 -33.48
N ILE A 447 4.54 9.31 -33.61
CA ILE A 447 4.06 8.00 -33.17
C ILE A 447 3.82 7.10 -34.38
N LYS A 448 4.20 5.84 -34.26
CA LYS A 448 3.88 4.78 -35.23
C LYS A 448 3.04 3.73 -34.56
N GLY A 449 2.06 3.18 -35.25
CA GLY A 449 1.22 2.13 -34.67
C GLY A 449 1.15 0.89 -35.55
N THR A 450 1.08 -0.27 -34.91
CA THR A 450 0.83 -1.57 -35.53
C THR A 450 -0.40 -2.20 -34.92
N LYS A 451 -1.34 -2.64 -35.76
CA LYS A 451 -2.59 -3.26 -35.31
C LYS A 451 -2.32 -4.66 -34.75
N MET A 452 -2.82 -4.90 -33.53
CA MET A 452 -2.65 -6.15 -32.78
C MET A 452 -3.91 -7.02 -32.78
N SER A 453 -5.08 -6.44 -33.00
CA SER A 453 -6.35 -7.16 -33.13
C SER A 453 -7.37 -6.35 -33.93
N HIS A 454 -8.27 -7.03 -34.64
CA HIS A 454 -9.43 -6.41 -35.26
C HIS A 454 -10.51 -6.14 -34.20
N GLY A 455 -11.19 -4.99 -34.31
CA GLY A 455 -12.38 -4.67 -33.52
C GLY A 455 -13.68 -4.98 -34.26
N HIS A 456 -13.61 -5.29 -35.56
CA HIS A 456 -14.77 -5.65 -36.38
C HIS A 456 -15.92 -4.62 -36.32
N GLY A 457 -15.56 -3.33 -36.27
CA GLY A 457 -16.53 -2.24 -36.15
C GLY A 457 -17.17 -2.13 -34.77
N GLN A 458 -16.49 -2.60 -33.71
CA GLN A 458 -16.92 -2.45 -32.33
C GLN A 458 -17.34 -1.01 -32.06
N LYS A 459 -18.54 -0.85 -31.52
CA LYS A 459 -19.10 0.45 -31.15
C LYS A 459 -18.77 0.78 -29.72
N GLY A 460 -18.53 2.06 -29.45
CA GLY A 460 -18.34 2.60 -28.12
C GLY A 460 -18.72 4.08 -28.07
N SER A 461 -18.48 4.70 -26.92
CA SER A 461 -18.67 6.13 -26.74
C SER A 461 -17.52 6.70 -25.93
N SER A 462 -16.88 7.74 -26.45
CA SER A 462 -15.88 8.52 -25.72
C SER A 462 -16.49 9.50 -24.72
N MET A 463 -17.81 9.77 -24.78
CA MET A 463 -18.44 10.90 -24.10
C MET A 463 -18.14 10.96 -22.60
N SER A 464 -18.39 9.88 -21.86
CA SER A 464 -18.16 9.85 -20.40
C SER A 464 -16.69 10.05 -20.03
N ARG A 465 -15.76 9.33 -20.70
CA ARG A 465 -14.31 9.46 -20.44
C ARG A 465 -13.77 10.83 -20.85
N TRP A 466 -14.30 11.40 -21.92
CA TRP A 466 -13.94 12.73 -22.40
C TRP A 466 -14.35 13.82 -21.41
N GLU A 467 -15.51 13.66 -20.78
CA GLU A 467 -16.02 14.55 -19.74
C GLU A 467 -15.20 14.44 -18.44
N GLN A 468 -14.82 13.22 -18.04
CA GLN A 468 -13.96 12.95 -16.88
C GLN A 468 -12.53 13.49 -17.02
N LEU A 469 -12.13 13.89 -18.23
CA LEU A 469 -10.82 14.48 -18.52
C LEU A 469 -10.94 15.95 -18.96
N SER A 470 -12.08 16.59 -18.65
CA SER A 470 -12.34 18.00 -18.93
C SER A 470 -11.65 18.95 -17.94
N GLU A 471 -11.62 20.24 -18.28
CA GLU A 471 -11.17 21.31 -17.38
C GLU A 471 -12.03 21.36 -16.09
N ARG A 472 -13.36 21.19 -16.20
CA ARG A 472 -14.24 21.07 -15.04
C ARG A 472 -13.84 19.90 -14.13
N ALA A 473 -13.47 18.75 -14.70
CA ALA A 473 -13.00 17.61 -13.93
C ALA A 473 -11.65 17.90 -13.25
N HIS A 474 -10.74 18.59 -13.95
CA HIS A 474 -9.49 19.07 -13.35
C HIS A 474 -9.74 20.02 -12.16
N ASP A 475 -10.66 20.97 -12.29
CA ASP A 475 -10.98 21.92 -11.22
C ASP A 475 -11.59 21.21 -10.01
N GLN A 476 -12.44 20.22 -10.24
CA GLN A 476 -13.01 19.39 -9.18
C GLN A 476 -11.94 18.53 -8.47
N GLU A 477 -11.02 17.91 -9.23
CA GLU A 477 -9.88 17.16 -8.67
C GLU A 477 -8.94 18.09 -7.89
N SER A 478 -8.69 19.30 -8.40
CA SER A 478 -7.83 20.31 -7.76
C SER A 478 -8.42 20.79 -6.44
N ARG A 479 -9.71 21.12 -6.40
CA ARG A 479 -10.42 21.48 -5.16
C ARG A 479 -10.39 20.35 -4.14
N SER A 480 -10.52 19.10 -4.57
CA SER A 480 -10.48 17.93 -3.68
C SER A 480 -9.10 17.68 -3.09
N ARG A 481 -8.03 17.97 -3.84
CA ARG A 481 -6.63 17.81 -3.38
C ARG A 481 -6.19 18.88 -2.38
N TRP A 482 -6.65 20.13 -2.55
CA TRP A 482 -6.17 21.28 -1.76
C TRP A 482 -7.20 21.87 -0.78
N GLY A 483 -8.50 21.56 -0.94
CA GLY A 483 -9.61 22.21 -0.23
C GLY A 483 -10.04 21.58 1.09
N LYS A 484 -9.19 20.78 1.75
CA LYS A 484 -9.48 20.20 3.07
C LYS A 484 -8.65 20.78 4.23
N TRP A 485 -8.03 21.92 4.01
CA TRP A 485 -7.50 22.73 5.11
C TRP A 485 -8.64 23.60 5.63
N SER A 486 -9.54 23.02 6.41
CA SER A 486 -10.44 23.79 7.27
C SER A 486 -9.56 24.44 8.34
N TRP A 487 -9.41 25.76 8.25
CA TRP A 487 -8.85 26.58 9.31
C TRP A 487 -9.79 26.66 10.50
#